data_AF-A0A9E2Y8X5-F1
#
_entry.id   AF-A0A9E2Y8X5-F1
#
_cell.length_a   1.000
_cell.length_b   1.000
_cell.length_c   1.000
_cell.angle_alpha   90.00
_cell.angle_beta   90.00
_cell.angle_gamma   90.00
#
_symmetry.space_group_name_H-M   'P 1'
#
loop_
_entity.id
_entity.type
_entity.pdbx_description
1 polymer ?
#
loop_
_entity_poly.entity_id
_entity_poly.type
_entity_poly.pdbx_seq_one_letter_code
_entity_poly.pdbx_strand_id
1 'polypeptide(L)' 'MFGELTADAIESMLHAETVARIAYVDRRGLPCIVPITYAYDGSAIFGYSLLGAKIENMAANPRVSI' A
#
# COMPACT_ATOMS: atom_id res chain seq x y z
N MET A 1 -21.94 -10.10 -5.90
CA MET A 1 -22.69 -9.15 -5.05
C MET A 1 -21.73 -8.03 -4.72
N PHE A 2 -22.07 -6.79 -5.04
CA PHE A 2 -21.25 -5.60 -4.74
C PHE A 2 -21.94 -4.78 -3.67
N GLY A 3 -21.17 -4.17 -2.77
CA GLY A 3 -21.65 -3.30 -1.68
C GLY A 3 -20.49 -2.54 -1.07
N GLU A 4 -20.78 -1.42 -0.41
CA GLU A 4 -19.77 -0.63 0.30
C GLU A 4 -19.45 -1.26 1.65
N LEU A 5 -18.17 -1.34 2.00
CA LEU A 5 -17.75 -1.75 3.33
C LEU A 5 -17.96 -0.60 4.32
N THR A 6 -18.41 -0.92 5.52
CA THR A 6 -18.38 0.03 6.65
C THR A 6 -16.94 0.29 7.08
N ALA A 7 -16.71 1.40 7.81
CA ALA A 7 -15.40 1.69 8.39
C ALA A 7 -14.86 0.51 9.23
N ASP A 8 -15.67 -0.04 10.14
CA ASP A 8 -15.28 -1.17 10.98
C ASP A 8 -14.91 -2.43 10.18
N ALA A 9 -15.57 -2.65 9.04
CA ALA A 9 -15.25 -3.77 8.15
C ALA A 9 -13.91 -3.53 7.43
N ILE A 10 -13.60 -2.29 7.05
CA ILE A 10 -12.30 -1.91 6.49
C ILE A 10 -11.19 -2.10 7.54
N GLU A 11 -11.38 -1.59 8.75
CA GLU A 11 -10.43 -1.77 9.87
C GLU A 11 -10.16 -3.26 10.14
N SER A 12 -11.22 -4.07 10.19
CA SER A 12 -11.11 -5.51 10.40
C SER A 12 -10.33 -6.20 9.28
N MET A 13 -10.56 -5.79 8.03
CA MET A 13 -9.84 -6.32 6.87
C MET A 13 -8.35 -5.96 6.91
N LEU A 14 -8.01 -4.70 7.22
CA LEU A 14 -6.63 -4.24 7.32
C LEU A 14 -5.85 -4.92 8.45
N HIS A 15 -6.50 -5.30 9.54
CA HIS A 15 -5.88 -6.07 10.61
C HIS A 15 -5.77 -7.58 10.30
N ALA A 16 -6.68 -8.13 9.49
CA ALA A 16 -6.70 -9.55 9.16
C ALA A 16 -5.70 -9.94 8.05
N GLU A 17 -5.49 -9.04 7.09
CA GLU A 17 -4.61 -9.28 5.94
C GLU A 17 -3.16 -8.90 6.25
N THR A 18 -2.21 -9.63 5.66
CA THR A 18 -0.75 -9.37 5.84
C THR A 18 -0.03 -9.06 4.53
N VAL A 19 -0.73 -9.18 3.40
CA VAL A 19 -0.20 -8.94 2.06
C VAL A 19 -1.11 -7.97 1.33
N ALA A 20 -0.52 -6.94 0.72
CA ALA A 20 -1.21 -5.99 -0.12
C ALA A 20 -0.43 -5.74 -1.41
N ARG A 21 -0.98 -4.90 -2.30
CA ARG A 21 -0.30 -4.46 -3.53
C ARG A 21 -0.20 -2.95 -3.48
N ILE A 22 1.02 -2.44 -3.37
CA ILE A 22 1.25 -0.99 -3.38
C ILE A 22 1.43 -0.51 -4.81
N ALA A 23 0.67 0.53 -5.17
CA ALA A 23 0.83 1.28 -6.40
C ALA A 23 1.62 2.58 -6.13
N TYR A 24 2.61 2.85 -6.98
CA TYR A 24 3.37 4.10 -7.00
C TYR A 24 3.64 4.53 -8.45
N VAL A 25 4.05 5.78 -8.66
CA VAL A 25 4.38 6.30 -9.99
C VAL A 25 5.89 6.39 -10.16
N ASP A 26 6.42 5.86 -11.26
CA ASP A 26 7.85 5.95 -11.57
C ASP A 26 8.25 7.36 -12.06
N ARG A 27 9.55 7.61 -12.26
CA ARG A 27 10.04 8.89 -12.80
C ARG A 27 9.52 9.26 -14.19
N ARG A 28 8.94 8.30 -14.93
CA ARG A 28 8.36 8.51 -16.27
C ARG A 28 6.86 8.80 -16.21
N GLY A 29 6.25 8.78 -15.03
CA GLY A 29 4.82 8.98 -14.85
C GLY A 29 3.99 7.70 -15.01
N LEU A 30 4.61 6.52 -15.05
CA LEU A 30 3.91 5.25 -15.23
C LEU A 30 3.59 4.59 -13.89
N PRO A 31 2.38 4.02 -13.72
CA PRO A 31 2.03 3.29 -12.51
C PRO A 31 2.80 1.95 -12.45
N CYS A 32 3.32 1.66 -11.27
CA CYS A 32 4.00 0.42 -10.93
C CYS A 32 3.28 -0.21 -9.73
N ILE A 33 2.94 -1.50 -9.83
CA ILE A 33 2.19 -2.23 -8.79
C ILE A 33 3.00 -3.45 -8.38
N VAL A 34 3.34 -3.54 -7.09
CA VAL A 34 4.14 -4.65 -6.54
C VAL A 34 3.54 -5.17 -5.24
N PRO A 35 3.65 -6.48 -4.93
CA PRO A 35 3.21 -7.00 -3.65
C PRO A 35 4.10 -6.48 -2.52
N ILE A 36 3.51 -6.22 -1.36
CA ILE A 36 4.22 -5.96 -0.11
C ILE A 36 3.61 -6.80 1.00
N THR A 37 4.44 -7.15 1.99
CA THR A 37 3.93 -7.51 3.32
C THR A 37 3.77 -6.26 4.16
N TYR A 38 2.75 -6.24 5.01
CA TYR A 38 2.50 -5.10 5.88
C TYR A 38 1.99 -5.50 7.27
N ALA A 39 2.11 -4.56 8.20
CA ALA A 39 1.41 -4.55 9.48
C ALA A 39 0.61 -3.25 9.60
N TYR A 40 -0.58 -3.32 10.19
CA TYR A 40 -1.47 -2.18 10.39
C TYR A 40 -1.76 -1.98 11.87
N ASP A 41 -1.64 -0.73 12.35
CA ASP A 41 -1.79 -0.37 13.78
C ASP A 41 -3.08 0.41 14.11
N GLY A 42 -4.00 0.55 13.15
CA GLY A 42 -5.19 1.39 13.28
C GLY A 42 -5.02 2.82 12.76
N SER A 43 -3.83 3.21 12.32
CA SER A 43 -3.58 4.52 11.72
C SER A 43 -2.65 4.48 10.50
N ALA A 44 -1.68 3.57 10.48
CA ALA A 44 -0.67 3.50 9.44
C ALA A 44 -0.35 2.06 9.05
N ILE A 45 0.08 1.92 7.80
CA ILE A 45 0.56 0.66 7.22
C ILE A 45 2.08 0.70 7.22
N PHE A 46 2.69 -0.24 7.93
CA PHE A 46 4.13 -0.40 8.04
C PHE A 46 4.60 -1.55 7.15
N GLY A 47 5.68 -1.33 6.41
CA GLY A 47 6.30 -2.37 5.59
C GLY A 47 7.82 -2.19 5.54
N TYR A 48 8.52 -3.27 5.21
CA TYR A 48 9.97 -3.26 5.01
C TYR A 48 10.30 -3.42 3.51
N SER A 49 11.42 -2.84 3.09
CA SER A 49 11.91 -2.94 1.73
C SER A 49 13.40 -2.70 1.69
N LEU A 50 14.08 -3.41 0.81
CA LEU A 50 15.42 -3.00 0.38
C LEU A 50 15.33 -1.69 -0.41
N LEU A 51 16.45 -0.97 -0.46
CA LEU A 51 16.61 0.18 -1.35
C LEU A 51 16.50 -0.28 -2.82
N GLY A 52 15.93 0.59 -3.65
CA GLY A 52 15.78 0.35 -5.09
C GLY A 52 14.61 1.14 -5.66
N ALA A 53 14.23 0.82 -6.90
CA ALA A 53 13.29 1.61 -7.71
C ALA A 53 11.99 1.96 -6.98
N LYS A 54 11.37 1.02 -6.25
CA LYS A 54 10.17 1.30 -5.43
C LYS A 54 10.42 2.42 -4.42
N ILE A 55 11.48 2.30 -3.61
CA ILE A 55 11.80 3.26 -2.54
C ILE A 55 12.24 4.60 -3.13
N GLU A 56 13.08 4.59 -4.16
CA GLU A 56 13.58 5.80 -4.82
C GLU A 56 12.47 6.60 -5.54
N ASN A 57 11.48 5.91 -6.13
CA ASN A 57 10.34 6.56 -6.75
C ASN A 57 9.36 7.10 -5.69
N MET A 58 9.02 6.32 -4.67
CA MET A 58 8.15 6.79 -3.58
C MET A 58 8.78 7.93 -2.77
N ALA A 59 10.10 7.97 -2.63
CA ALA A 59 10.79 9.10 -1.99
C ALA A 59 10.67 10.41 -2.78
N ALA A 60 10.61 10.33 -4.12
CA ALA A 60 10.44 11.51 -4.98
C ALA A 60 8.97 11.91 -5.18
N ASN A 61 8.06 10.93 -5.12
CA ASN A 61 6.62 11.16 -5.13
C ASN A 61 5.96 10.23 -4.10
N PRO A 62 5.58 10.75 -2.91
CA PRO A 62 5.06 9.92 -1.82
C PRO A 62 3.60 9.49 -2.00
N ARG A 63 2.93 9.87 -3.10
CA ARG A 63 1.56 9.45 -3.36
C ARG A 63 1.53 7.98 -3.77
N VAL A 64 0.82 7.17 -3.00
CA VAL A 64 0.64 5.75 -3.21
C VAL A 64 -0.82 5.36 -3.07
N SER A 65 -1.18 4.17 -3.56
CA SER A 65 -2.46 3.52 -3.30
C SER A 65 -2.20 2.10 -2.80
N ILE A 66 -3.04 1.63 -1.89
CA ILE A 66 -3.03 0.26 -1.39
C ILE A 66 -4.46 -0.28 -1.28
#